data_AF-A0A9E4C357-F1
#
_entry.id   AF-A0A9E4C357-F1
#
_cell.length_a   1.000
_cell.length_b   1.000
_cell.length_c   1.000
_cell.angle_alpha   90.00
_cell.angle_beta   90.00
_cell.angle_gamma   90.00
#
_symmetry.space_group_name_H-M   'P 1'
#
loop_
_entity.id
_entity.type
_entity.pdbx_description
1 polymer ?
#
loop_
_entity_poly.entity_id
_entity_poly.type
_entity_poly.pdbx_seq_one_letter_code
_entity_poly.pdbx_strand_id
1 'polypeptide(L)'
;MGGGDLDGNHWYAHGSHLVKAAVTWEFIARKVKKVQFSDDFDLACTYPQRDHIEQLSGAIISRVEQVIDDAMEQLNGTAFSLNGTVFRRLFADRDISTELPSTALVLRRDGQGTTNIIRRFITSEKLPREVIQEGLLTALNSIFGSDGQFSEIQVQVHDEAQTETIKDHWEVYLGEDTKGLIPLSKSGSGLKTVILVLLNVPKIGGKDKSQFTFAFEELENNLHPALLRRLFQYLENYAVNEEATIFLTTHSSIALDFFGVSDNAQIIRVLHDGESARTETVRTHSIDFCIYKGMFYNLSCAYLKKPRIRSLS
;
A
#
# COMPACT_ATOMS: atom_id res chain seq x y z
N MET A 1 16.30 -22.28 29.54
CA MET A 1 17.51 -22.64 28.79
C MET A 1 17.04 -23.12 27.43
N GLY A 2 17.13 -22.28 26.40
CA GLY A 2 16.81 -22.67 25.02
C GLY A 2 18.04 -22.38 24.19
N GLY A 3 18.91 -23.39 24.03
CA GLY A 3 20.05 -23.32 23.13
C GLY A 3 19.53 -23.48 21.71
N GLY A 4 19.74 -22.46 20.86
CA GLY A 4 19.66 -22.65 19.42
C GLY A 4 20.94 -23.31 18.92
N ASP A 5 20.90 -23.87 17.70
CA ASP A 5 22.01 -24.58 17.04
C ASP A 5 23.27 -23.73 16.77
N LEU A 6 23.29 -22.47 17.23
CA LEU A 6 24.38 -21.52 17.04
C LEU A 6 24.94 -21.07 18.38
N ASP A 7 26.18 -21.50 18.68
CA ASP A 7 26.89 -21.08 19.88
C ASP A 7 27.28 -19.59 19.86
N GLY A 8 27.30 -18.98 21.05
CA GLY A 8 27.74 -17.61 21.29
C GLY A 8 26.60 -16.58 21.23
N ASN A 9 26.96 -15.29 21.20
CA ASN A 9 25.96 -14.24 21.06
C ASN A 9 25.43 -14.20 19.62
N HIS A 10 24.15 -14.56 19.41
CA HIS A 10 23.55 -14.69 18.09
C HIS A 10 23.70 -13.45 17.20
N TRP A 11 23.69 -12.24 17.77
CA TRP A 11 23.88 -11.01 16.99
C TRP A 11 25.35 -10.81 16.64
N TYR A 12 26.24 -10.69 17.63
CA TYR A 12 27.64 -10.34 17.40
C TYR A 12 28.44 -11.45 16.73
N ALA A 13 28.10 -12.72 16.98
CA ALA A 13 28.84 -13.86 16.46
C ALA A 13 28.30 -14.35 15.12
N HIS A 14 27.10 -13.92 14.69
CA HIS A 14 26.45 -14.41 13.46
C HIS A 14 25.66 -13.32 12.74
N GLY A 15 24.63 -12.75 13.39
CA GLY A 15 23.68 -11.83 12.75
C GLY A 15 24.29 -10.56 12.14
N SER A 16 25.30 -9.96 12.79
CA SER A 16 25.96 -8.74 12.30
C SER A 16 26.64 -8.92 10.94
N HIS A 17 27.04 -10.15 10.61
CA HIS A 17 27.69 -10.46 9.34
C HIS A 17 26.72 -10.63 8.17
N LEU A 18 25.43 -10.85 8.46
CA LEU A 18 24.38 -10.96 7.46
C LEU A 18 23.82 -9.59 7.06
N VAL A 19 24.23 -8.53 7.74
CA VAL A 19 23.80 -7.16 7.44
C VAL A 19 24.33 -6.76 6.06
N LYS A 20 23.41 -6.46 5.13
CA LYS A 20 23.65 -6.17 3.70
C LYS A 20 24.00 -7.38 2.82
N ALA A 21 23.99 -8.60 3.36
CA ALA A 21 24.11 -9.80 2.53
C ALA A 21 22.88 -9.89 1.62
N ALA A 22 23.10 -10.05 0.32
CA ALA A 22 22.00 -10.27 -0.62
C ALA A 22 21.63 -11.75 -0.62
N VAL A 23 20.32 -12.00 -0.59
CA VAL A 23 19.75 -13.35 -0.53
C VAL A 23 18.71 -13.49 -1.62
N THR A 24 18.77 -14.59 -2.34
CA THR A 24 17.74 -15.04 -3.29
C THR A 24 17.04 -16.24 -2.68
N TRP A 25 15.71 -16.29 -2.76
CA TRP A 25 14.95 -17.44 -2.27
C TRP A 25 13.91 -17.92 -3.29
N GLU A 26 13.63 -19.21 -3.28
CA GLU A 26 12.60 -19.86 -4.09
C GLU A 26 11.44 -20.27 -3.19
N PHE A 27 10.22 -20.00 -3.63
CA PHE A 27 9.01 -20.27 -2.87
C PHE A 27 8.07 -21.18 -3.67
N ILE A 28 7.65 -22.30 -3.07
CA ILE A 28 6.68 -23.21 -3.67
C ILE A 28 5.60 -23.51 -2.63
N ALA A 29 4.33 -23.38 -3.02
CA ALA A 29 3.18 -23.78 -2.21
C ALA A 29 3.20 -23.24 -0.76
N ARG A 30 3.60 -21.97 -0.59
CA ARG A 30 3.64 -21.28 0.71
C ARG A 30 4.77 -21.67 1.67
N LYS A 31 5.84 -22.27 1.15
CA LYS A 31 7.06 -22.53 1.92
C LYS A 31 8.29 -22.12 1.15
N VAL A 32 9.27 -21.57 1.86
CA VAL A 32 10.61 -21.39 1.32
C VAL A 32 11.19 -22.77 1.04
N LYS A 33 11.60 -22.98 -0.20
CA LYS A 33 12.17 -24.25 -0.66
C LYS A 33 13.69 -24.16 -0.79
N LYS A 34 14.21 -22.96 -1.03
CA LYS A 34 15.63 -22.72 -1.22
C LYS A 34 15.97 -21.29 -0.82
N VAL A 35 17.06 -21.12 -0.11
CA VAL A 35 17.71 -19.83 0.15
C VAL A 35 19.14 -19.92 -0.36
N GLN A 36 19.56 -18.91 -1.12
CA GLN A 36 20.92 -18.79 -1.65
C GLN A 36 21.42 -17.38 -1.38
N PHE A 37 22.59 -17.28 -0.78
CA PHE A 37 23.30 -16.01 -0.73
C PHE A 37 23.89 -15.67 -2.10
N SER A 38 24.09 -14.39 -2.36
CA SER A 38 24.73 -13.94 -3.59
C SER A 38 26.16 -14.43 -3.70
N ASP A 39 26.68 -14.57 -4.93
CA ASP A 39 28.00 -15.16 -5.19
C ASP A 39 29.16 -14.36 -4.57
N ASP A 40 28.94 -13.09 -4.23
CA ASP A 40 29.87 -12.20 -3.53
C ASP A 40 29.84 -12.37 -2.00
N PHE A 41 28.90 -13.15 -1.46
CA PHE A 41 28.79 -13.46 -0.04
C PHE A 41 29.38 -14.84 0.26
N ASP A 42 30.64 -14.86 0.69
CA ASP A 42 31.32 -16.09 1.10
C ASP A 42 31.16 -16.33 2.62
N LEU A 43 30.33 -17.32 2.96
CA LEU A 43 30.15 -17.78 4.34
C LEU A 43 31.45 -18.28 4.98
N ALA A 44 32.33 -18.93 4.20
CA ALA A 44 33.58 -19.48 4.73
C ALA A 44 34.57 -18.37 5.10
N CYS A 45 34.64 -17.30 4.28
CA CYS A 45 35.42 -16.10 4.62
C CYS A 45 34.82 -15.31 5.80
N THR A 46 33.50 -15.38 5.98
CA THR A 46 32.79 -14.68 7.05
C THR A 46 32.98 -15.35 8.40
N TYR A 47 33.14 -16.68 8.42
CA TYR A 47 33.34 -17.48 9.64
C TYR A 47 34.59 -18.38 9.57
N PRO A 48 35.80 -17.79 9.50
CA PRO A 48 37.03 -18.51 9.15
C PRO A 48 37.58 -19.43 10.25
N GLN A 49 37.02 -19.42 11.47
CA GLN A 49 37.56 -20.13 12.64
C GLN A 49 36.70 -21.31 13.11
N ARG A 50 35.79 -21.84 12.30
CA ARG A 50 34.92 -22.94 12.74
C ARG A 50 35.16 -24.21 11.93
N ASP A 51 35.50 -25.29 12.62
CA ASP A 51 35.75 -26.63 12.05
C ASP A 51 34.49 -27.30 11.43
N HIS A 52 33.34 -26.61 11.49
CA HIS A 52 32.03 -27.10 11.07
C HIS A 52 31.28 -26.09 10.17
N ILE A 53 31.96 -25.53 9.17
CA ILE A 53 31.37 -24.55 8.22
C ILE A 53 30.08 -25.08 7.58
N GLU A 54 30.00 -26.36 7.23
CA GLU A 54 28.80 -26.96 6.64
C GLU A 54 27.59 -26.94 7.61
N GLN A 55 27.79 -27.33 8.87
CA GLN A 55 26.72 -27.30 9.88
C GLN A 55 26.29 -25.87 10.20
N LEU A 56 27.26 -24.94 10.30
CA LEU A 56 26.99 -23.52 10.49
C LEU A 56 26.20 -22.93 9.31
N SER A 57 26.55 -23.31 8.08
CA SER A 57 25.86 -22.87 6.86
C SER A 57 24.41 -23.36 6.84
N GLY A 58 24.17 -24.61 7.23
CA GLY A 58 22.81 -25.17 7.33
C GLY A 58 21.97 -24.47 8.40
N ALA A 59 22.55 -24.18 9.57
CA ALA A 59 21.86 -23.47 10.64
C ALA A 59 21.55 -22.01 10.28
N ILE A 60 22.47 -21.30 9.60
CA ILE A 60 22.24 -19.94 9.10
C ILE A 60 21.15 -19.93 8.03
N ILE A 61 21.22 -20.84 7.05
CA ILE A 61 20.22 -20.96 5.98
C ILE A 61 18.85 -21.26 6.58
N SER A 62 18.74 -22.25 7.48
CA SER A 62 17.48 -22.60 8.14
C SER A 62 16.89 -21.43 8.93
N ARG A 63 17.74 -20.61 9.58
CA ARG A 63 17.28 -19.41 10.28
C ARG A 63 16.75 -18.33 9.32
N VAL A 64 17.40 -18.15 8.18
CA VAL A 64 16.93 -17.22 7.13
C VAL A 64 15.62 -17.72 6.51
N GLU A 65 15.51 -19.01 6.22
CA GLU A 65 14.26 -19.65 5.78
C GLU A 65 13.12 -19.39 6.75
N GLN A 66 13.36 -19.59 8.06
CA GLN A 66 12.36 -19.35 9.09
C GLN A 66 11.92 -17.88 9.14
N VAL A 67 12.85 -16.92 9.07
CA VAL A 67 12.52 -15.49 9.07
C VAL A 67 11.68 -15.12 7.83
N ILE A 68 11.98 -15.71 6.67
CA ILE A 68 11.22 -15.49 5.45
C ILE A 68 9.82 -16.12 5.58
N ASP A 69 9.71 -17.37 6.03
CA ASP A 69 8.43 -18.05 6.25
C ASP A 69 7.55 -17.28 7.25
N ASP A 70 8.10 -16.82 8.38
CA ASP A 70 7.39 -16.02 9.39
C ASP A 70 6.89 -14.69 8.79
N ALA A 71 7.72 -14.02 7.98
CA ALA A 71 7.32 -12.81 7.27
C ALA A 71 6.20 -13.07 6.24
N MET A 72 6.23 -14.23 5.57
CA MET A 72 5.20 -14.63 4.61
C MET A 72 3.89 -15.01 5.29
N GLU A 73 3.94 -15.65 6.46
CA GLU A 73 2.76 -15.94 7.27
C GLU A 73 2.09 -14.63 7.75
N GLN A 74 2.91 -13.65 8.17
CA GLN A 74 2.43 -12.31 8.52
C GLN A 74 1.82 -11.54 7.34
N LEU A 75 2.34 -11.70 6.12
CA LEU A 75 1.74 -11.13 4.91
C LEU A 75 0.36 -11.71 4.58
N ASN A 76 0.15 -12.99 4.91
CA ASN A 76 -1.13 -13.68 4.72
C ASN A 76 -2.14 -13.37 5.85
N GLY A 77 -1.67 -12.91 7.00
CA GLY A 77 -2.48 -12.42 8.11
C GLY A 77 -3.06 -11.01 7.90
N THR A 78 -3.91 -10.59 8.83
CA THR A 78 -4.55 -9.25 8.83
C THR A 78 -3.63 -8.12 9.30
N ALA A 79 -2.41 -8.42 9.76
CA ALA A 79 -1.52 -7.46 10.41
C ALA A 79 -0.08 -7.58 9.87
N PHE A 80 0.11 -7.33 8.58
CA PHE A 80 1.45 -7.05 8.07
C PHE A 80 1.90 -5.68 8.61
N SER A 81 3.13 -5.61 9.12
CA SER A 81 3.77 -4.35 9.49
C SER A 81 5.11 -4.24 8.78
N LEU A 82 5.22 -3.28 7.86
CA LEU A 82 6.53 -2.92 7.31
C LEU A 82 7.19 -1.94 8.28
N ASN A 83 8.37 -2.27 8.82
CA ASN A 83 9.07 -1.45 9.82
C ASN A 83 8.23 -1.09 11.06
N GLY A 84 7.33 -1.98 11.50
CA GLY A 84 6.46 -1.72 12.66
C GLY A 84 5.32 -0.72 12.42
N THR A 85 5.12 -0.29 11.17
CA THR A 85 3.99 0.58 10.78
C THR A 85 2.72 -0.23 10.52
N VAL A 86 1.56 0.40 10.67
CA VAL A 86 0.27 -0.18 10.29
C VAL A 86 0.13 -0.14 8.78
N PHE A 87 0.03 -1.32 8.16
CA PHE A 87 -0.10 -1.44 6.71
C PHE A 87 -1.56 -1.29 6.25
N ARG A 88 -1.84 -0.31 5.39
CA ARG A 88 -3.15 -0.12 4.75
C ARG A 88 -3.05 -0.35 3.26
N ARG A 89 -3.84 -1.29 2.76
CA ARG A 89 -3.87 -1.68 1.35
C ARG A 89 -5.21 -1.38 0.73
N LEU A 90 -5.21 -0.92 -0.52
CA LEU A 90 -6.40 -0.72 -1.33
C LEU A 90 -6.22 -1.44 -2.67
N PHE A 91 -7.14 -2.33 -3.00
CA PHE A 91 -7.06 -3.17 -4.21
C PHE A 91 -7.39 -2.41 -5.49
N ALA A 92 -6.97 -2.98 -6.62
CA ALA A 92 -7.24 -2.44 -7.96
C ALA A 92 -8.74 -2.42 -8.32
N ASP A 93 -9.51 -3.40 -7.82
CA ASP A 93 -10.94 -3.63 -8.09
C ASP A 93 -11.87 -3.06 -7.01
N ARG A 94 -11.33 -2.23 -6.11
CA ARG A 94 -12.07 -1.51 -5.06
C ARG A 94 -13.34 -0.81 -5.57
N ASP A 95 -14.36 -0.73 -4.71
CA ASP A 95 -15.54 0.10 -4.96
C ASP A 95 -16.18 0.59 -3.65
N ILE A 96 -17.07 1.57 -3.76
CA ILE A 96 -17.95 2.01 -2.68
C ILE A 96 -19.37 1.53 -2.97
N SER A 97 -19.93 0.77 -2.04
CA SER A 97 -21.31 0.31 -2.06
C SER A 97 -22.10 0.85 -0.87
N THR A 98 -23.43 0.77 -0.97
CA THR A 98 -24.31 0.95 0.18
C THR A 98 -24.09 -0.18 1.18
N GLU A 99 -24.25 0.14 2.47
CA GLU A 99 -23.92 -0.77 3.57
C GLU A 99 -25.01 -0.76 4.64
N LEU A 100 -25.19 -1.88 5.33
CA LEU A 100 -26.04 -1.90 6.52
C LEU A 100 -25.43 -1.04 7.63
N PRO A 101 -26.26 -0.42 8.49
CA PRO A 101 -25.77 0.36 9.61
C PRO A 101 -24.86 -0.46 10.54
N SER A 102 -23.60 -0.02 10.66
CA SER A 102 -22.60 -0.57 11.57
C SER A 102 -21.94 0.54 12.39
N THR A 103 -21.48 0.20 13.58
CA THR A 103 -20.73 1.12 14.46
C THR A 103 -19.21 1.04 14.25
N ALA A 104 -18.74 0.06 13.48
CA ALA A 104 -17.33 -0.16 13.22
C ALA A 104 -16.74 0.92 12.30
N LEU A 105 -15.56 1.44 12.66
CA LEU A 105 -14.79 2.38 11.84
C LEU A 105 -13.64 1.65 11.12
N VAL A 106 -13.99 0.66 10.30
CA VAL A 106 -13.02 -0.20 9.62
C VAL A 106 -13.18 -0.03 8.12
N LEU A 107 -12.11 0.45 7.46
CA LEU A 107 -12.03 0.51 6.00
C LEU A 107 -11.29 -0.73 5.50
N ARG A 108 -11.99 -1.55 4.72
CA ARG A 108 -11.45 -2.79 4.14
C ARG A 108 -10.72 -2.48 2.82
N ARG A 109 -9.90 -3.45 2.39
CA ARG A 109 -9.02 -3.33 1.22
C ARG A 109 -9.78 -3.20 -0.11
N ASP A 110 -11.01 -3.68 -0.15
CA ASP A 110 -11.94 -3.61 -1.27
C ASP A 110 -12.83 -2.35 -1.26
N GLY A 111 -12.72 -1.51 -0.23
CA GLY A 111 -13.50 -0.29 -0.07
C GLY A 111 -14.75 -0.41 0.81
N GLN A 112 -15.09 -1.62 1.28
CA GLN A 112 -16.16 -1.79 2.27
C GLN A 112 -15.84 -1.08 3.60
N GLY A 113 -16.88 -0.59 4.26
CA GLY A 113 -16.85 0.24 5.46
C GLY A 113 -16.83 1.75 5.16
N THR A 114 -16.66 2.15 3.90
CA THR A 114 -16.52 3.56 3.51
C THR A 114 -17.75 4.38 3.86
N THR A 115 -18.93 3.92 3.43
CA THR A 115 -20.15 4.67 3.69
C THR A 115 -20.44 4.68 5.19
N ASN A 116 -20.20 3.57 5.91
CA ASN A 116 -20.38 3.52 7.36
C ASN A 116 -19.48 4.52 8.10
N ILE A 117 -18.22 4.65 7.70
CA ILE A 117 -17.28 5.63 8.27
C ILE A 117 -17.84 7.04 8.08
N ILE A 118 -18.19 7.40 6.84
CA ILE A 118 -18.75 8.71 6.52
C ILE A 118 -20.00 8.98 7.37
N ARG A 119 -20.95 8.04 7.42
CA ARG A 119 -22.16 8.15 8.25
C ARG A 119 -21.82 8.42 9.69
N ARG A 120 -20.93 7.61 10.27
CA ARG A 120 -20.59 7.68 11.69
C ARG A 120 -20.01 9.03 12.08
N PHE A 121 -19.12 9.59 11.26
CA PHE A 121 -18.58 10.94 11.52
C PHE A 121 -19.62 12.04 11.33
N ILE A 122 -20.58 11.88 10.43
CA ILE A 122 -21.62 12.90 10.20
C ILE A 122 -22.71 12.86 11.28
N THR A 123 -23.13 11.67 11.72
CA THR A 123 -24.34 11.50 12.54
C THR A 123 -24.07 11.20 14.02
N SER A 124 -22.83 10.84 14.40
CA SER A 124 -22.52 10.54 15.80
C SER A 124 -22.08 11.77 16.57
N GLU A 125 -22.71 12.01 17.72
CA GLU A 125 -22.29 13.06 18.66
C GLU A 125 -20.86 12.89 19.20
N LYS A 126 -20.32 11.65 19.16
CA LYS A 126 -19.01 11.32 19.72
C LYS A 126 -17.85 11.50 18.75
N LEU A 127 -18.16 11.70 17.46
CA LEU A 127 -17.15 11.78 16.41
C LEU A 127 -17.15 13.19 15.81
N PRO A 128 -15.98 13.77 15.55
CA PRO A 128 -15.88 15.13 15.03
C PRO A 128 -16.34 15.18 13.57
N ARG A 129 -17.49 15.82 13.32
CA ARG A 129 -18.09 15.96 11.98
C ARG A 129 -17.17 16.68 11.00
N GLU A 130 -16.31 17.55 11.51
CA GLU A 130 -15.35 18.37 10.77
C GLU A 130 -14.35 17.51 10.00
N VAL A 131 -14.05 16.29 10.47
CA VAL A 131 -13.17 15.34 9.75
C VAL A 131 -13.69 15.05 8.35
N ILE A 132 -15.01 14.94 8.19
CA ILE A 132 -15.64 14.67 6.90
C ILE A 132 -16.07 15.96 6.20
N GLN A 133 -16.75 16.86 6.90
CA GLN A 133 -17.32 18.05 6.26
C GLN A 133 -16.28 19.09 5.87
N GLU A 134 -15.18 19.18 6.61
CA GLU A 134 -14.10 20.12 6.30
C GLU A 134 -12.90 19.37 5.74
N GLY A 135 -12.41 18.35 6.46
CA GLY A 135 -11.20 17.62 6.10
C GLY A 135 -11.30 16.87 4.77
N LEU A 136 -12.19 15.88 4.71
CA LEU A 136 -12.40 15.09 3.48
C LEU A 136 -12.87 15.97 2.32
N LEU A 137 -13.83 16.88 2.56
CA LEU A 137 -14.37 17.75 1.53
C LEU A 137 -13.32 18.70 0.93
N THR A 138 -12.49 19.32 1.76
CA THR A 138 -11.40 20.20 1.30
C THR A 138 -10.38 19.42 0.49
N ALA A 139 -9.97 18.23 0.97
CA ALA A 139 -9.03 17.39 0.24
C ALA A 139 -9.62 16.94 -1.11
N LEU A 140 -10.91 16.57 -1.13
CA LEU A 140 -11.62 16.19 -2.35
C LEU A 140 -11.62 17.34 -3.37
N ASN A 141 -12.01 18.54 -2.95
CA ASN A 141 -12.02 19.73 -3.82
C ASN A 141 -10.61 20.14 -4.29
N SER A 142 -9.57 19.93 -3.49
CA SER A 142 -8.19 20.18 -3.91
C SER A 142 -7.75 19.25 -5.05
N ILE A 143 -8.19 17.99 -5.02
CA ILE A 143 -7.86 16.98 -6.04
C ILE A 143 -8.74 17.15 -7.28
N PHE A 144 -10.03 17.48 -7.12
CA PHE A 144 -10.95 17.70 -8.24
C PHE A 144 -10.72 19.04 -8.94
N GLY A 145 -10.31 20.09 -8.22
CA GLY A 145 -10.00 21.39 -8.81
C GLY A 145 -11.11 21.91 -9.72
N SER A 146 -10.78 22.18 -10.97
CA SER A 146 -11.75 22.63 -11.98
C SER A 146 -12.79 21.59 -12.40
N ASP A 147 -12.57 20.31 -12.12
CA ASP A 147 -13.39 19.21 -12.65
C ASP A 147 -14.63 18.95 -11.79
N GLY A 148 -14.68 19.49 -10.58
CA GLY A 148 -15.81 19.38 -9.66
C GLY A 148 -15.57 20.19 -8.39
N GLN A 149 -16.64 20.81 -7.89
CA GLN A 149 -16.65 21.51 -6.61
C GLN A 149 -17.83 21.00 -5.79
N PHE A 150 -17.51 20.42 -4.65
CA PHE A 150 -18.49 19.85 -3.73
C PHE A 150 -18.66 20.80 -2.54
N SER A 151 -19.90 21.16 -2.22
CA SER A 151 -20.22 22.08 -1.13
C SER A 151 -20.52 21.38 0.19
N GLU A 152 -20.94 20.11 0.15
CA GLU A 152 -21.23 19.34 1.36
C GLU A 152 -21.24 17.82 1.12
N ILE A 153 -21.18 17.06 2.22
CA ILE A 153 -21.42 15.62 2.23
C ILE A 153 -22.62 15.34 3.13
N GLN A 154 -23.70 14.77 2.61
CA GLN A 154 -24.89 14.46 3.40
C GLN A 154 -25.10 12.96 3.57
N VAL A 155 -25.84 12.60 4.60
CA VAL A 155 -26.35 11.25 4.81
C VAL A 155 -27.85 11.33 4.98
N GLN A 156 -28.58 10.60 4.15
CA GLN A 156 -30.04 10.60 4.19
C GLN A 156 -30.53 9.16 4.34
N VAL A 157 -31.59 8.98 5.14
CA VAL A 157 -32.34 7.73 5.23
C VAL A 157 -33.47 7.82 4.21
N HIS A 158 -33.72 6.75 3.48
CA HIS A 158 -34.82 6.69 2.52
C HIS A 158 -36.12 6.37 3.26
N ASP A 159 -37.14 7.20 3.03
CA ASP A 159 -38.47 7.03 3.67
C ASP A 159 -39.22 5.79 3.14
N GLU A 160 -38.92 5.36 1.92
CA GLU A 160 -39.57 4.21 1.28
C GLU A 160 -38.61 3.00 1.25
N ALA A 161 -38.93 1.98 2.06
CA ALA A 161 -38.30 0.67 1.95
C ALA A 161 -38.67 0.05 0.59
N GLN A 162 -37.77 0.12 -0.39
CA GLN A 162 -38.01 -0.44 -1.72
C GLN A 162 -38.15 -1.98 -1.72
N THR A 163 -37.84 -2.64 -0.60
CA THR A 163 -38.12 -4.06 -0.37
C THR A 163 -38.41 -4.32 1.12
N GLU A 164 -39.29 -5.29 1.42
CA GLU A 164 -39.70 -5.69 2.78
C GLU A 164 -38.53 -6.15 3.69
N THR A 165 -37.32 -6.25 3.15
CA THR A 165 -36.13 -6.85 3.78
C THR A 165 -35.12 -5.86 4.36
N ILE A 166 -35.16 -4.56 4.02
CA ILE A 166 -34.18 -3.57 4.55
C ILE A 166 -34.94 -2.39 5.14
N LYS A 167 -35.12 -2.39 6.47
CA LYS A 167 -35.88 -1.37 7.20
C LYS A 167 -35.18 -0.01 7.38
N ASP A 168 -33.89 0.08 7.05
CA ASP A 168 -33.08 1.28 7.25
C ASP A 168 -32.16 1.53 6.05
N HIS A 169 -32.74 1.72 4.85
CA HIS A 169 -31.93 2.07 3.68
C HIS A 169 -31.45 3.51 3.84
N TRP A 170 -30.14 3.74 3.82
CA TRP A 170 -29.53 5.07 3.90
C TRP A 170 -28.43 5.18 2.84
N GLU A 171 -28.11 6.41 2.47
CA GLU A 171 -27.19 6.71 1.37
C GLU A 171 -26.35 7.95 1.68
N VAL A 172 -25.13 7.99 1.13
CA VAL A 172 -24.25 9.15 1.20
C VAL A 172 -24.46 9.98 -0.07
N TYR A 173 -24.63 11.29 0.09
CA TYR A 173 -24.78 12.23 -0.99
C TYR A 173 -23.64 13.24 -0.99
N LEU A 174 -23.21 13.64 -2.19
CA LEU A 174 -22.31 14.77 -2.40
C LEU A 174 -23.13 15.93 -2.95
N GLY A 175 -23.11 17.07 -2.25
CA GLY A 175 -23.70 18.30 -2.74
C GLY A 175 -22.76 18.99 -3.70
N GLU A 176 -23.28 19.37 -4.87
CA GLU A 176 -22.60 20.22 -5.85
C GLU A 176 -23.52 21.39 -6.20
N ASP A 177 -22.99 22.61 -6.17
CA ASP A 177 -23.79 23.84 -6.31
C ASP A 177 -24.64 23.88 -7.59
N THR A 178 -24.19 23.22 -8.66
CA THR A 178 -24.89 23.19 -9.96
C THR A 178 -25.80 21.98 -10.16
N LYS A 179 -25.54 20.85 -9.48
CA LYS A 179 -26.24 19.57 -9.69
C LYS A 179 -27.13 19.16 -8.52
N GLY A 180 -27.03 19.85 -7.38
CA GLY A 180 -27.68 19.46 -6.14
C GLY A 180 -27.01 18.22 -5.52
N LEU A 181 -27.82 17.38 -4.88
CA LEU A 181 -27.35 16.19 -4.17
C LEU A 181 -27.19 15.00 -5.13
N ILE A 182 -25.97 14.49 -5.24
CA ILE A 182 -25.62 13.34 -6.07
C ILE A 182 -25.37 12.13 -5.17
N PRO A 183 -26.11 11.02 -5.32
CA PRO A 183 -25.87 9.82 -4.52
C PRO A 183 -24.51 9.20 -4.87
N LEU A 184 -23.75 8.82 -3.84
CA LEU A 184 -22.42 8.25 -3.99
C LEU A 184 -22.47 6.89 -4.71
N SER A 185 -23.53 6.11 -4.50
CA SER A 185 -23.78 4.85 -5.22
C SER A 185 -23.86 5.03 -6.75
N LYS A 186 -24.36 6.18 -7.23
CA LYS A 186 -24.45 6.51 -8.67
C LYS A 186 -23.28 7.33 -9.19
N SER A 187 -22.30 7.63 -8.35
CA SER A 187 -21.13 8.39 -8.75
C SER A 187 -20.12 7.54 -9.51
N GLY A 188 -19.35 8.16 -10.41
CA GLY A 188 -18.32 7.47 -11.19
C GLY A 188 -17.22 6.86 -10.32
N SER A 189 -16.65 5.74 -10.77
CA SER A 189 -15.60 4.99 -10.07
C SER A 189 -14.33 5.82 -9.80
N GLY A 190 -14.05 6.83 -10.61
CA GLY A 190 -12.99 7.79 -10.34
C GLY A 190 -13.20 8.60 -9.06
N LEU A 191 -14.41 9.16 -8.86
CA LEU A 191 -14.77 9.88 -7.64
C LEU A 191 -14.70 8.97 -6.41
N LYS A 192 -15.26 7.76 -6.53
CA LYS A 192 -15.19 6.75 -5.48
C LYS A 192 -13.75 6.38 -5.11
N THR A 193 -12.88 6.23 -6.11
CA THR A 193 -11.44 5.97 -5.90
C THR A 193 -10.78 7.08 -5.09
N VAL A 194 -11.00 8.35 -5.44
CA VAL A 194 -10.41 9.48 -4.71
C VAL A 194 -10.90 9.49 -3.26
N ILE A 195 -12.20 9.27 -3.01
CA ILE A 195 -12.76 9.19 -1.66
C ILE A 195 -12.12 8.03 -0.87
N LEU A 196 -11.97 6.85 -1.47
CA LEU A 196 -11.33 5.70 -0.83
C LEU A 196 -9.88 5.98 -0.44
N VAL A 197 -9.11 6.63 -1.31
CA VAL A 197 -7.74 7.05 -1.00
C VAL A 197 -7.77 8.07 0.14
N LEU A 198 -8.60 9.10 0.05
CA LEU A 198 -8.70 10.14 1.07
C LEU A 198 -9.24 9.66 2.42
N LEU A 199 -9.93 8.53 2.50
CA LEU A 199 -10.32 7.92 3.77
C LEU A 199 -9.27 6.95 4.32
N ASN A 200 -8.44 6.38 3.45
CA ASN A 200 -7.27 5.61 3.88
C ASN A 200 -6.21 6.53 4.49
N VAL A 201 -5.99 7.68 3.86
CA VAL A 201 -4.82 8.51 4.08
C VAL A 201 -4.81 9.30 5.41
N PRO A 202 -5.91 9.72 6.08
CA PRO A 202 -5.80 10.56 7.29
C PRO A 202 -6.60 10.15 8.55
N LYS A 203 -6.06 10.61 9.70
CA LYS A 203 -6.64 10.99 11.03
C LYS A 203 -7.64 10.10 11.79
N ILE A 204 -8.15 9.00 11.23
CA ILE A 204 -9.27 8.25 11.85
C ILE A 204 -8.84 7.32 13.02
N GLY A 205 -7.55 7.24 13.35
CA GLY A 205 -7.02 6.23 14.29
C GLY A 205 -6.30 6.71 15.55
N GLY A 206 -6.15 8.03 15.77
CA GLY A 206 -5.41 8.57 16.93
C GLY A 206 -3.92 8.20 17.01
N LYS A 207 -3.38 7.50 15.99
CA LYS A 207 -1.95 7.18 15.84
C LYS A 207 -1.27 8.25 15.00
N ASP A 208 0.03 8.44 15.24
CA ASP A 208 0.86 9.32 14.44
C ASP A 208 0.93 8.81 13.00
N LYS A 209 0.88 9.73 12.02
CA LYS A 209 0.73 9.39 10.60
C LYS A 209 2.00 8.74 10.02
N SER A 210 3.16 9.02 10.60
CA SER A 210 4.43 8.35 10.29
C SER A 210 4.38 6.84 10.60
N GLN A 211 3.43 6.40 11.42
CA GLN A 211 3.24 4.99 11.77
C GLN A 211 2.41 4.21 10.75
N PHE A 212 2.14 4.76 9.56
CA PHE A 212 1.39 4.07 8.51
C PHE A 212 2.24 3.86 7.26
N THR A 213 2.11 2.66 6.70
CA THR A 213 2.53 2.37 5.33
C THR A 213 1.29 2.12 4.50
N PHE A 214 1.17 2.81 3.38
CA PHE A 214 0.05 2.68 2.45
C PHE A 214 0.46 1.88 1.22
N ALA A 215 -0.46 1.10 0.66
CA ALA A 215 -0.26 0.38 -0.59
C ALA A 215 -1.52 0.51 -1.45
N PHE A 216 -1.44 1.25 -2.55
CA PHE A 216 -2.56 1.48 -3.45
C PHE A 216 -2.28 0.87 -4.81
N GLU A 217 -3.25 0.10 -5.30
CA GLU A 217 -3.10 -0.62 -6.56
C GLU A 217 -3.87 0.05 -7.69
N GLU A 218 -3.21 0.25 -8.82
CA GLU A 218 -3.80 0.70 -10.08
C GLU A 218 -4.77 1.88 -9.89
N LEU A 219 -4.28 2.96 -9.26
CA LEU A 219 -5.10 4.15 -9.02
C LEU A 219 -5.61 4.77 -10.32
N GLU A 220 -4.88 4.60 -11.42
CA GLU A 220 -5.28 5.06 -12.76
C GLU A 220 -6.56 4.44 -13.29
N ASN A 221 -7.01 3.30 -12.74
CA ASN A 221 -8.21 2.63 -13.21
C ASN A 221 -9.41 3.58 -13.04
N ASN A 222 -10.02 3.95 -14.17
CA ASN A 222 -11.16 4.85 -14.25
C ASN A 222 -10.92 6.31 -13.82
N LEU A 223 -9.66 6.77 -13.76
CA LEU A 223 -9.32 8.18 -13.54
C LEU A 223 -8.88 8.88 -14.83
N HIS A 224 -9.43 10.08 -15.06
CA HIS A 224 -8.94 10.95 -16.12
C HIS A 224 -7.48 11.36 -15.86
N PRO A 225 -6.61 11.46 -16.88
CA PRO A 225 -5.19 11.78 -16.71
C PRO A 225 -4.88 13.04 -15.89
N ALA A 226 -5.69 14.09 -16.02
CA ALA A 226 -5.50 15.32 -15.24
C ALA A 226 -5.81 15.12 -13.75
N LEU A 227 -6.92 14.44 -13.45
CA LEU A 227 -7.32 14.10 -12.08
C LEU A 227 -6.30 13.17 -11.42
N LEU A 228 -5.79 12.19 -12.16
CA LEU A 228 -4.73 11.28 -11.69
C LEU A 228 -3.46 12.04 -11.28
N ARG A 229 -3.02 13.03 -12.07
CA ARG A 229 -1.85 13.86 -11.71
C ARG A 229 -2.08 14.66 -10.43
N ARG A 230 -3.27 15.25 -10.26
CA ARG A 230 -3.61 15.98 -9.02
C ARG A 230 -3.66 15.04 -7.81
N LEU A 231 -4.17 13.81 -7.99
CA LEU A 231 -4.12 12.78 -6.95
C LEU A 231 -2.68 12.38 -6.60
N PHE A 232 -1.80 12.20 -7.58
CA PHE A 232 -0.38 11.90 -7.33
C PHE A 232 0.33 13.04 -6.60
N GLN A 233 0.09 14.30 -6.99
CA GLN A 233 0.62 15.45 -6.28
C GLN A 233 0.15 15.49 -4.82
N TYR A 234 -1.13 15.22 -4.58
CA TYR A 234 -1.67 15.14 -3.22
C TYR A 234 -0.97 14.05 -2.40
N LEU A 235 -0.81 12.84 -2.98
CA LEU A 235 -0.16 11.71 -2.31
C LEU A 235 1.32 11.95 -2.01
N GLU A 236 2.06 12.54 -2.95
CA GLU A 236 3.46 12.91 -2.73
C GLU A 236 3.58 13.95 -1.60
N ASN A 237 2.78 15.02 -1.66
CA ASN A 237 2.75 16.04 -0.61
C ASN A 237 2.40 15.42 0.74
N TYR A 238 1.44 14.49 0.79
CA TYR A 238 1.08 13.78 2.00
C TYR A 238 2.25 12.94 2.52
N ALA A 239 2.90 12.16 1.65
CA ALA A 239 4.02 11.30 2.02
C ALA A 239 5.18 12.11 2.60
N VAL A 240 5.50 13.26 2.01
CA VAL A 240 6.55 14.17 2.48
C VAL A 240 6.16 14.85 3.80
N ASN A 241 4.98 15.46 3.88
CA ASN A 241 4.58 16.26 5.03
C ASN A 241 4.34 15.42 6.29
N GLU A 242 3.93 14.17 6.12
CA GLU A 242 3.53 13.29 7.22
C GLU A 242 4.54 12.15 7.45
N GLU A 243 5.68 12.18 6.75
CA GLU A 243 6.73 11.15 6.80
C GLU A 243 6.16 9.74 6.61
N ALA A 244 5.13 9.61 5.77
CA ALA A 244 4.43 8.37 5.52
C ALA A 244 5.03 7.64 4.32
N THR A 245 5.15 6.31 4.41
CA THR A 245 5.56 5.49 3.26
C THR A 245 4.36 5.09 2.42
N ILE A 246 4.40 5.36 1.13
CA ILE A 246 3.35 4.96 0.19
C ILE A 246 3.93 4.06 -0.91
N PHE A 247 3.29 2.93 -1.16
CA PHE A 247 3.51 2.05 -2.29
C PHE A 247 2.39 2.22 -3.30
N LEU A 248 2.75 2.45 -4.56
CA LEU A 248 1.80 2.52 -5.67
C LEU A 248 2.13 1.43 -6.67
N THR A 249 1.17 0.59 -7.05
CA THR A 249 1.32 -0.25 -8.24
C THR A 249 0.61 0.42 -9.42
N THR A 250 1.22 0.39 -10.59
CA THR A 250 0.66 1.06 -11.77
C THR A 250 1.16 0.46 -13.07
N HIS A 251 0.33 0.55 -14.10
CA HIS A 251 0.64 0.34 -15.50
C HIS A 251 0.64 1.67 -16.29
N SER A 252 0.31 2.79 -15.64
CA SER A 252 0.15 4.10 -16.27
C SER A 252 1.48 4.76 -16.62
N SER A 253 1.62 5.21 -17.87
CA SER A 253 2.75 6.06 -18.25
C SER A 253 2.73 7.41 -17.53
N ILE A 254 1.55 7.90 -17.12
CA ILE A 254 1.41 9.16 -16.38
C ILE A 254 2.13 9.10 -15.04
N ALA A 255 2.08 7.94 -14.38
CA ALA A 255 2.78 7.73 -13.11
C ALA A 255 4.30 7.74 -13.31
N LEU A 256 4.79 7.10 -14.37
CA LEU A 256 6.22 7.13 -14.72
C LEU A 256 6.69 8.54 -15.05
N ASP A 257 5.92 9.30 -15.83
CA ASP A 257 6.25 10.67 -16.19
C ASP A 257 6.24 11.59 -14.97
N PHE A 258 5.29 11.40 -14.06
CA PHE A 258 5.15 12.22 -12.84
C PHE A 258 6.27 11.89 -11.83
N PHE A 259 6.44 10.62 -11.47
CA PHE A 259 7.41 10.22 -10.44
C PHE A 259 8.84 10.05 -10.95
N GLY A 260 9.05 9.95 -12.27
CA GLY A 260 10.38 9.74 -12.85
C GLY A 260 11.35 10.90 -12.67
N VAL A 261 10.83 12.08 -12.30
CA VAL A 261 11.59 13.30 -12.01
C VAL A 261 11.45 13.76 -10.55
N SER A 262 10.73 13.01 -9.71
CA SER A 262 10.54 13.35 -8.30
C SER A 262 11.69 12.80 -7.47
N ASP A 263 12.33 13.68 -6.68
CA ASP A 263 13.35 13.28 -5.70
C ASP A 263 12.75 12.54 -4.49
N ASN A 264 11.43 12.56 -4.33
CA ASN A 264 10.72 11.90 -3.23
C ASN A 264 10.24 10.49 -3.59
N ALA A 265 10.45 10.06 -4.84
CA ALA A 265 9.91 8.82 -5.37
C ALA A 265 11.00 7.90 -5.93
N GLN A 266 10.79 6.59 -5.76
CA GLN A 266 11.58 5.57 -6.44
C GLN A 266 10.68 4.75 -7.37
N ILE A 267 11.15 4.49 -8.59
CA ILE A 267 10.46 3.60 -9.53
C ILE A 267 11.11 2.22 -9.51
N ILE A 268 10.30 1.21 -9.24
CA ILE A 268 10.68 -0.21 -9.30
C ILE A 268 9.94 -0.83 -10.49
N ARG A 269 10.68 -1.25 -11.50
CA ARG A 269 10.11 -1.98 -12.63
C ARG A 269 10.00 -3.45 -12.28
N VAL A 270 8.82 -4.00 -12.50
CA VAL A 270 8.54 -5.43 -12.35
C VAL A 270 8.41 -6.07 -13.74
N LEU A 271 9.23 -7.08 -13.99
CA LEU A 271 9.26 -7.86 -15.23
C LEU A 271 8.82 -9.29 -14.94
N HIS A 272 8.01 -9.86 -15.83
CA HIS A 272 7.57 -11.25 -15.76
C HIS A 272 7.84 -11.93 -17.10
N ASP A 273 8.57 -13.05 -17.10
CA ASP A 273 8.92 -13.81 -18.32
C ASP A 273 8.00 -15.01 -18.59
N GLY A 274 7.02 -15.23 -17.71
CA GLY A 274 6.05 -16.33 -17.80
C GLY A 274 6.32 -17.42 -16.77
N GLU A 275 7.53 -17.49 -16.24
CA GLU A 275 7.96 -18.47 -15.24
C GLU A 275 8.36 -17.80 -13.92
N SER A 276 8.99 -16.63 -14.00
CA SER A 276 9.48 -15.88 -12.84
C SER A 276 9.17 -14.38 -12.94
N ALA A 277 9.13 -13.74 -11.77
CA ALA A 277 9.06 -12.29 -11.64
C ALA A 277 10.40 -11.75 -11.14
N ARG A 278 10.93 -10.72 -11.79
CA ARG A 278 12.12 -9.98 -11.34
C ARG A 278 11.80 -8.51 -11.17
N THR A 279 12.49 -7.86 -10.24
CA THR A 279 12.34 -6.43 -9.99
C THR A 279 13.66 -5.71 -10.19
N GLU A 280 13.62 -4.48 -10.70
CA GLU A 280 14.79 -3.64 -10.87
C GLU A 280 14.41 -2.18 -10.60
N THR A 281 15.29 -1.44 -9.91
CA THR A 281 15.11 0.00 -9.73
C THR A 281 15.42 0.72 -11.03
N VAL A 282 14.48 1.52 -11.53
CA VAL A 282 14.71 2.41 -12.68
C VAL A 282 15.27 3.72 -12.15
N ARG A 283 16.51 4.04 -12.54
CA ARG A 283 17.11 5.34 -12.24
C ARG A 283 17.08 6.22 -13.50
N THR A 284 16.26 7.26 -13.47
CA THR A 284 16.28 8.32 -14.50
C THR A 284 17.28 9.38 -14.06
N HIS A 285 18.48 9.35 -14.66
CA HIS A 285 19.69 10.20 -14.49
C HIS A 285 20.85 9.60 -13.65
N SER A 286 21.85 9.11 -14.41
CA SER A 286 23.28 8.89 -14.13
C SER A 286 23.78 8.36 -12.76
N ILE A 287 24.36 7.15 -12.87
CA ILE A 287 25.56 6.60 -12.19
C ILE A 287 25.37 5.88 -10.82
N ASP A 288 26.03 4.71 -10.80
CA ASP A 288 26.46 3.78 -9.75
C ASP A 288 25.48 2.92 -8.94
N PHE A 289 25.61 1.61 -9.15
CA PHE A 289 25.17 0.52 -8.28
C PHE A 289 25.34 0.86 -6.80
N CYS A 290 24.27 0.69 -6.02
CA CYS A 290 24.38 0.40 -4.60
C CYS A 290 23.08 -0.20 -4.07
N ILE A 291 23.21 -1.41 -3.53
CA ILE A 291 22.32 -2.02 -2.55
C ILE A 291 22.33 -1.15 -1.29
N TYR A 292 21.13 -0.83 -0.79
CA TYR A 292 20.83 -0.18 0.50
C TYR A 292 21.82 0.89 1.01
N LYS A 293 21.49 2.15 0.72
CA LYS A 293 21.78 3.27 1.62
C LYS A 293 20.45 3.76 2.18
N GLY A 294 20.40 3.83 3.52
CA GLY A 294 19.21 4.21 4.30
C GLY A 294 18.64 5.57 3.92
N MET A 295 17.43 5.79 4.44
CA MET A 295 16.39 6.72 4.00
C MET A 295 15.52 6.12 2.90
N PHE A 296 14.45 5.42 3.32
CA PHE A 296 13.30 5.19 2.46
C PHE A 296 12.77 6.58 2.07
N TYR A 297 12.92 6.94 0.79
CA TYR A 297 12.20 8.07 0.24
C TYR A 297 10.71 7.73 0.27
N ASN A 298 9.88 8.69 0.68
CA ASN A 298 8.53 8.48 1.20
C ASN A 298 7.52 7.83 0.21
N LEU A 299 7.91 7.62 -1.05
CA LEU A 299 7.06 7.02 -2.09
C LEU A 299 7.82 6.00 -2.96
N SER A 300 7.24 4.80 -3.11
CA SER A 300 7.74 3.74 -4.01
C SER A 300 6.68 3.37 -5.04
N CYS A 301 6.99 3.52 -6.32
CA CYS A 301 6.09 3.20 -7.43
C CYS A 301 6.56 1.93 -8.16
N ALA A 302 5.77 0.86 -8.09
CA ALA A 302 5.98 -0.37 -8.83
C ALA A 302 5.28 -0.30 -10.20
N TYR A 303 6.07 -0.23 -11.27
CA TYR A 303 5.57 -0.25 -12.65
C TYR A 303 5.61 -1.67 -13.21
N LEU A 304 4.45 -2.21 -13.56
CA LEU A 304 4.31 -3.54 -14.16
C LEU A 304 4.28 -3.40 -15.69
N LYS A 305 5.27 -3.97 -16.40
CA LYS A 305 5.26 -3.97 -17.87
C LYS A 305 4.73 -5.31 -18.39
N LYS A 306 3.56 -5.32 -19.05
CA LYS A 306 3.05 -6.51 -19.75
C LYS A 306 4.02 -6.90 -20.88
N PRO A 307 4.38 -8.19 -21.03
CA PRO A 307 5.16 -8.63 -22.19
C PRO A 307 4.37 -8.37 -23.48
N ARG A 308 5.01 -7.74 -24.47
CA ARG A 308 4.49 -7.69 -25.84
C ARG A 308 4.57 -9.11 -26.39
N ILE A 309 3.45 -9.83 -26.45
CA ILE A 309 3.31 -11.00 -27.31
C ILE A 309 3.39 -10.47 -28.75
N ARG A 310 4.57 -10.55 -29.37
CA ARG A 310 4.65 -10.50 -30.83
C ARG A 310 4.09 -11.82 -31.31
N SER A 311 2.86 -11.82 -31.82
CA SER A 311 2.41 -12.87 -32.74
C SER A 311 3.36 -12.83 -33.94
N LEU A 312 4.29 -13.78 -33.99
CA LEU A 312 4.92 -14.15 -35.25
C LEU A 312 3.84 -14.85 -36.06
N SER A 313 3.57 -14.27 -37.23
CA SER A 313 2.85 -14.89 -38.35
C SER A 313 3.45 -16.25 -38.72
#